data_AF-A0A9D5P3G2-F1
#
_entry.id   AF-A0A9D5P3G2-F1
#
_cell.length_a   1.000
_cell.length_b   1.000
_cell.length_c   1.000
_cell.angle_alpha   90.00
_cell.angle_beta   90.00
_cell.angle_gamma   90.00
#
_symmetry.space_group_name_H-M   'P 1'
#
loop_
_entity.id
_entity.type
_entity.pdbx_description
1 polymer ?
#
loop_
_entity_poly.entity_id
_entity_poly.type
_entity_poly.pdbx_seq_one_letter_code
_entity_poly.pdbx_strand_id
1 'polypeptide(L)'
;MKTKEFFGKFCSKFLIWNLIAMALVVILLIVGVNYGLDWYTHHGESIRVPNIEGMRIDKARETMEECGLEIVVTDSGYNKRLPADCVLTQNPGAGLTVKSGHIIYVTINSSNSPSVAIPDVVDNSSYREAEAKLISLGFKVLPPQYVTGEKDWVYGVSCNGRKVSTGERVSIEQPLTLLVGSGQYSADEELNVVGDDDAMMQSGDGEVDDFEEVKE
;
A
#
# COMPACT_ATOMS: atom_id res chain seq x y z
N MET A 1 -55.59 -50.51 33.28
CA MET A 1 -55.88 -49.16 33.85
C MET A 1 -56.56 -48.31 32.77
N LYS A 2 -57.76 -47.78 33.05
CA LYS A 2 -58.58 -47.06 32.06
C LYS A 2 -57.99 -45.67 31.79
N THR A 3 -57.41 -45.47 30.62
CA THR A 3 -56.88 -44.18 30.13
C THR A 3 -57.92 -43.05 30.14
N LYS A 4 -59.22 -43.38 30.05
CA LYS A 4 -60.33 -42.41 30.09
C LYS A 4 -60.51 -41.70 31.44
N GLU A 5 -60.21 -42.36 32.57
CA GLU A 5 -60.30 -41.70 33.89
C GLU A 5 -59.12 -40.78 34.16
N PHE A 6 -57.97 -41.08 33.56
CA PHE A 6 -56.78 -40.25 33.64
C PHE A 6 -57.03 -38.91 32.92
N PHE A 7 -57.56 -38.95 31.68
CA PHE A 7 -57.89 -37.74 30.91
C PHE A 7 -59.12 -36.98 31.45
N GLY A 8 -60.08 -37.65 32.10
CA GLY A 8 -61.24 -36.97 32.72
C GLY A 8 -60.86 -36.01 33.85
N LYS A 9 -59.78 -36.31 34.59
CA LYS A 9 -59.22 -35.40 35.60
C LYS A 9 -58.47 -34.21 34.99
N PHE A 10 -57.89 -34.39 33.80
CA PHE A 10 -57.28 -33.29 33.03
C PHE A 10 -58.32 -32.28 32.48
N CYS A 11 -59.58 -32.70 32.30
CA CYS A 11 -60.68 -31.86 31.83
C CYS A 11 -61.53 -31.23 32.96
N SER A 12 -61.03 -31.17 34.20
CA SER A 12 -61.69 -30.40 35.26
C SER A 12 -61.67 -28.92 34.91
N LYS A 13 -62.84 -28.24 34.99
CA LYS A 13 -62.97 -26.79 34.74
C LYS A 13 -61.94 -25.95 35.51
N PHE A 14 -61.57 -26.40 36.70
CA PHE A 14 -60.58 -25.73 37.56
C PHE A 14 -59.14 -25.87 37.02
N LEU A 15 -58.77 -27.06 36.52
CA LEU A 15 -57.44 -27.29 35.94
C LEU A 15 -57.29 -26.49 34.64
N ILE A 16 -58.30 -26.56 33.75
CA ILE A 16 -58.32 -25.80 32.50
C ILE A 16 -58.19 -24.29 32.78
N TRP A 17 -58.88 -23.76 33.80
CA TRP A 17 -58.79 -22.34 34.16
C TRP A 17 -57.39 -21.93 34.67
N ASN A 18 -56.75 -22.74 35.52
CA ASN A 18 -55.37 -22.48 35.95
C ASN A 18 -54.37 -22.58 34.79
N LEU A 19 -54.59 -23.50 33.85
CA LEU A 19 -53.72 -23.68 32.68
C LEU A 19 -53.87 -22.50 31.69
N ILE A 20 -55.10 -21.99 31.52
CA ILE A 20 -55.35 -20.74 30.79
C ILE A 20 -54.70 -19.56 31.49
N ALA A 21 -54.81 -19.45 32.82
CA ALA A 21 -54.18 -18.37 33.58
C ALA A 21 -52.65 -18.40 33.44
N MET A 22 -52.02 -19.59 33.50
CA MET A 22 -50.59 -19.77 33.27
C MET A 22 -50.21 -19.38 31.84
N ALA A 23 -50.99 -19.80 30.85
CA ALA A 23 -50.76 -19.41 29.46
C ALA A 23 -50.87 -17.89 29.27
N LEU A 24 -51.83 -17.24 29.93
CA LEU A 24 -51.99 -15.78 29.89
C LEU A 24 -50.78 -15.06 30.49
N VAL A 25 -50.27 -15.53 31.63
CA VAL A 25 -49.07 -14.98 32.26
C VAL A 25 -47.85 -15.15 31.36
N VAL A 26 -47.69 -16.32 30.72
CA VAL A 26 -46.60 -16.57 29.77
C VAL A 26 -46.72 -15.66 28.55
N ILE A 27 -47.92 -15.48 27.98
CA ILE A 27 -48.15 -14.56 26.86
C ILE A 27 -47.81 -13.12 27.27
N LEU A 28 -48.23 -12.69 28.46
CA LEU A 28 -47.96 -11.35 28.97
C LEU A 28 -46.45 -11.12 29.17
N LEU A 29 -45.73 -12.13 29.69
CA LEU A 29 -44.27 -12.09 29.79
C LEU A 29 -43.60 -12.02 28.42
N ILE A 30 -44.04 -12.81 27.44
CA ILE A 30 -43.48 -12.78 26.08
C ILE A 30 -43.70 -11.40 25.43
N VAL A 31 -44.90 -10.82 25.57
CA VAL A 31 -45.20 -9.49 25.05
C VAL A 31 -44.37 -8.42 25.77
N GLY A 32 -44.27 -8.50 27.10
CA GLY A 32 -43.48 -7.56 27.91
C GLY A 32 -41.99 -7.61 27.58
N VAL A 33 -41.43 -8.81 27.36
CA VAL A 33 -40.04 -8.98 26.96
C VAL A 33 -39.79 -8.46 25.54
N ASN A 34 -40.67 -8.76 24.57
CA ASN A 34 -40.52 -8.22 23.21
C ASN A 34 -40.59 -6.69 23.19
N TYR A 35 -41.60 -6.10 23.84
CA TYR A 35 -41.75 -4.64 23.88
C TYR A 35 -40.63 -3.96 24.67
N GLY A 36 -40.19 -4.58 25.78
CA GLY A 36 -39.05 -4.11 26.56
C GLY A 36 -37.73 -4.20 25.80
N LEU A 37 -37.52 -5.26 25.02
CA LEU A 37 -36.36 -5.39 24.14
C LEU A 37 -36.39 -4.34 23.03
N ASP A 38 -37.53 -4.12 22.36
CA ASP A 38 -37.65 -3.11 21.30
C ASP A 38 -37.34 -1.70 21.83
N TRP A 39 -37.90 -1.34 22.99
CA TRP A 39 -37.63 -0.04 23.64
C TRP A 39 -36.18 0.09 24.10
N TYR A 40 -35.59 -0.97 24.65
CA TYR A 40 -34.21 -0.94 25.15
C TYR A 40 -33.18 -0.91 24.01
N THR A 41 -33.45 -1.60 22.90
CA THR A 41 -32.45 -1.81 21.84
C THR A 41 -32.56 -0.84 20.67
N HIS A 42 -33.53 0.09 20.67
CA HIS A 42 -33.77 1.04 19.58
C HIS A 42 -33.71 0.38 18.19
N HIS A 43 -34.30 -0.82 18.06
CA HIS A 43 -34.34 -1.54 16.79
C HIS A 43 -35.10 -0.72 15.74
N GLY A 44 -34.40 -0.20 14.73
CA GLY A 44 -35.02 0.31 13.52
C GLY A 44 -34.53 1.67 12.99
N GLU A 45 -33.78 2.45 13.77
CA GLU A 45 -33.19 3.70 13.25
C GLU A 45 -31.90 3.40 12.49
N SER A 46 -32.05 3.23 11.18
CA SER A 46 -30.95 3.17 10.23
C SER A 46 -30.85 4.48 9.46
N ILE A 47 -29.66 5.04 9.41
CA ILE A 47 -29.34 6.29 8.73
C ILE A 47 -28.71 5.93 7.38
N ARG A 48 -29.14 6.63 6.33
CA ARG A 48 -28.57 6.46 5.00
C ARG A 48 -27.27 7.26 4.90
N VAL A 49 -26.19 6.60 4.51
CA VAL A 49 -24.87 7.22 4.38
C VAL A 49 -24.89 8.21 3.21
N PRO A 50 -24.61 9.51 3.42
CA PRO A 50 -24.51 10.48 2.34
C PRO A 50 -23.26 10.23 1.48
N ASN A 51 -23.29 10.73 0.25
CA ASN A 51 -22.10 10.72 -0.60
C ASN A 51 -21.21 11.93 -0.26
N ILE A 52 -20.02 11.66 0.26
CA ILE A 52 -19.01 12.68 0.60
C ILE A 52 -17.76 12.59 -0.29
N GLU A 53 -17.73 11.69 -1.28
CA GLU A 53 -16.62 11.59 -2.22
C GLU A 53 -16.44 12.89 -3.02
N GLY A 54 -15.20 13.35 -3.13
CA GLY A 54 -14.84 14.62 -3.77
C GLY A 54 -15.11 15.87 -2.91
N MET A 55 -15.80 15.75 -1.77
CA MET A 55 -15.98 16.86 -0.83
C MET A 55 -14.71 17.09 -0.02
N ARG A 56 -14.47 18.34 0.39
CA ARG A 56 -13.44 18.65 1.40
C ARG A 56 -13.81 18.00 2.73
N ILE A 57 -12.79 17.52 3.45
CA ILE A 57 -12.97 16.82 4.73
C ILE A 57 -13.78 17.63 5.75
N ASP A 58 -13.62 18.96 5.79
CA ASP A 58 -14.35 19.83 6.72
C ASP A 58 -15.86 19.81 6.43
N LYS A 59 -16.24 19.96 5.16
CA LYS A 59 -17.65 19.93 4.74
C LYS A 59 -18.23 18.52 4.83
N ALA A 60 -17.43 17.49 4.55
CA ALA A 60 -17.82 16.10 4.69
C ALA A 60 -18.12 15.77 6.17
N ARG A 61 -17.30 16.28 7.10
CA ARG A 61 -17.50 16.12 8.54
C ARG A 61 -18.81 16.76 9.00
N GLU A 62 -19.06 18.01 8.61
CA GLU A 62 -20.32 18.71 8.91
C GLU A 62 -21.54 17.92 8.39
N THR A 63 -21.49 17.47 7.14
CA THR A 63 -22.59 16.69 6.52
C THR A 63 -22.84 15.36 7.24
N MET A 64 -21.78 14.70 7.71
CA MET A 64 -21.88 13.44 8.46
C MET A 64 -22.41 13.66 9.88
N GLU A 65 -21.94 14.70 10.56
CA GLU A 65 -22.39 15.09 11.90
C GLU A 65 -23.89 15.47 11.91
N GLU A 66 -24.37 16.19 10.90
CA GLU A 66 -25.79 16.48 10.69
C GLU A 66 -26.64 15.20 10.56
N CYS A 67 -26.06 14.14 10.00
CA CYS A 67 -26.69 12.84 9.87
C CYS A 67 -26.47 11.95 11.11
N GLY A 68 -25.80 12.41 12.17
CA GLY A 68 -25.48 11.59 13.35
C GLY A 68 -24.45 10.48 13.07
N LEU A 69 -23.59 10.67 12.08
CA LEU A 69 -22.49 9.77 11.71
C LEU A 69 -21.14 10.39 12.09
N GLU A 70 -20.18 9.54 12.44
CA GLU A 70 -18.82 9.97 12.76
C GLU A 70 -17.89 9.71 11.57
N ILE A 71 -16.88 10.56 11.35
CA ILE A 71 -15.92 10.41 10.25
C ILE A 71 -14.50 10.21 10.80
N VAL A 72 -13.80 9.18 10.32
CA VAL A 72 -12.42 8.89 10.70
C VAL A 72 -11.56 8.72 9.44
N VAL A 73 -10.49 9.51 9.36
CA VAL A 73 -9.49 9.38 8.30
C VAL A 73 -8.59 8.20 8.62
N THR A 74 -8.59 7.19 7.76
CA THR A 74 -7.80 5.96 7.98
C THR A 74 -6.54 5.93 7.13
N ASP A 75 -6.61 6.51 5.94
CA ASP A 75 -5.53 6.45 4.97
C ASP A 75 -5.46 7.73 4.14
N SER A 76 -4.33 7.93 3.47
CA SER A 76 -4.11 9.00 2.50
C SER A 76 -3.74 8.42 1.15
N GLY A 77 -4.55 8.68 0.14
CA GLY A 77 -4.22 8.39 -1.25
C GLY A 77 -3.65 9.63 -1.95
N TYR A 78 -3.15 9.47 -3.16
CA TYR A 78 -2.77 10.59 -4.01
C TYR A 78 -3.46 10.50 -5.36
N ASN A 79 -4.25 11.51 -5.68
CA ASN A 79 -4.89 11.70 -6.97
C ASN A 79 -4.68 13.14 -7.44
N LYS A 80 -3.89 13.29 -8.50
CA LYS A 80 -3.55 14.58 -9.11
C LYS A 80 -4.76 15.39 -9.60
N ARG A 81 -5.88 14.72 -9.91
CA ARG A 81 -7.08 15.39 -10.44
C ARG A 81 -7.92 16.06 -9.35
N LEU A 82 -7.74 15.67 -8.09
CA LEU A 82 -8.53 16.16 -6.97
C LEU A 82 -7.69 17.14 -6.12
N PRO A 83 -8.35 18.10 -5.44
CA PRO A 83 -7.67 18.97 -4.48
C PRO A 83 -7.14 18.18 -3.29
N ALA A 84 -6.17 18.76 -2.59
CA ALA A 84 -5.76 18.26 -1.27
C ALA A 84 -6.94 18.28 -0.28
N ASP A 85 -6.90 17.35 0.68
CA ASP A 85 -7.88 17.21 1.78
C ASP A 85 -9.32 16.93 1.30
N CYS A 86 -9.47 16.48 0.07
CA CYS A 86 -10.73 15.94 -0.44
C CYS A 86 -10.84 14.44 -0.14
N VAL A 87 -12.05 13.97 0.14
CA VAL A 87 -12.32 12.54 0.32
C VAL A 87 -12.21 11.84 -1.02
N LEU A 88 -11.33 10.84 -1.10
CA LEU A 88 -11.16 9.99 -2.29
C LEU A 88 -12.19 8.87 -2.29
N THR A 89 -12.30 8.19 -1.17
CA THR A 89 -13.16 7.03 -0.99
C THR A 89 -13.71 7.03 0.43
N GLN A 90 -14.92 6.48 0.56
CA GLN A 90 -15.58 6.28 1.84
C GLN A 90 -15.97 4.81 2.01
N ASN A 91 -15.95 4.34 3.26
CA ASN A 91 -16.44 3.03 3.65
C ASN A 91 -17.16 3.13 4.99
N PRO A 92 -18.44 2.74 5.11
CA PRO A 92 -19.33 2.22 4.07
C PRO A 92 -19.60 3.18 2.88
N GLY A 93 -19.85 2.59 1.72
CA GLY A 93 -20.16 3.32 0.48
C GLY A 93 -21.45 4.13 0.57
N ALA A 94 -21.56 5.16 -0.29
CA ALA A 94 -22.70 6.06 -0.31
C ALA A 94 -24.02 5.32 -0.58
N GLY A 95 -25.09 5.75 0.10
CA GLY A 95 -26.43 5.21 -0.07
C GLY A 95 -26.72 3.92 0.70
N LEU A 96 -25.72 3.29 1.33
CA LEU A 96 -25.90 2.20 2.28
C LEU A 96 -26.57 2.70 3.57
N THR A 97 -27.12 1.77 4.35
CA THR A 97 -27.75 2.07 5.64
C THR A 97 -26.90 1.56 6.79
N VAL A 98 -26.68 2.42 7.77
CA VAL A 98 -25.88 2.14 8.97
C VAL A 98 -26.66 2.54 10.22
N LYS A 99 -26.25 2.05 11.39
CA LYS A 99 -26.84 2.50 12.66
C LYS A 99 -26.38 3.92 12.98
N SER A 100 -27.16 4.65 13.75
CA SER A 100 -26.75 5.95 14.31
C SER A 100 -25.44 5.81 15.10
N GLY A 101 -24.55 6.80 14.99
CA GLY A 101 -23.23 6.79 15.61
C GLY A 101 -22.23 5.82 14.97
N HIS A 102 -22.49 5.30 13.77
CA HIS A 102 -21.51 4.50 13.05
C HIS A 102 -20.37 5.37 12.50
N ILE A 103 -19.15 4.82 12.55
CA ILE A 103 -17.93 5.46 12.07
C ILE A 103 -17.77 5.17 10.57
N ILE A 104 -17.72 6.22 9.76
CA ILE A 104 -17.39 6.18 8.35
C ILE A 104 -15.88 6.38 8.19
N TYR A 105 -15.21 5.36 7.68
CA TYR A 105 -13.79 5.42 7.38
C TYR A 105 -13.60 6.05 6.00
N VAL A 106 -12.72 7.05 5.94
CA VAL A 106 -12.42 7.76 4.69
C VAL A 106 -10.94 7.74 4.39
N THR A 107 -10.64 7.71 3.09
CA THR A 107 -9.31 7.95 2.55
C THR A 107 -9.30 9.36 1.98
N ILE A 108 -8.34 10.18 2.41
CA ILE A 108 -8.22 11.57 1.94
C ILE A 108 -7.14 11.70 0.87
N ASN A 109 -7.25 12.75 0.07
CA ASN A 109 -6.24 13.09 -0.91
C ASN A 109 -5.09 13.87 -0.27
N SER A 110 -3.90 13.29 -0.31
CA SER A 110 -2.67 13.95 0.10
C SER A 110 -2.37 15.17 -0.78
N SER A 111 -1.85 16.23 -0.17
CA SER A 111 -1.35 17.41 -0.86
C SER A 111 -0.06 17.12 -1.65
N ASN A 112 0.76 16.21 -1.15
CA ASN A 112 2.05 15.88 -1.72
C ASN A 112 1.97 14.60 -2.56
N SER A 113 2.66 14.61 -3.70
CA SER A 113 2.87 13.42 -4.50
C SER A 113 3.71 12.39 -3.75
N PRO A 114 3.51 11.09 -4.03
CA PRO A 114 4.23 10.04 -3.32
C PRO A 114 5.73 10.16 -3.59
N SER A 115 6.51 10.12 -2.51
CA SER A 115 7.96 10.15 -2.57
C SER A 115 8.53 8.74 -2.52
N VAL A 116 9.37 8.39 -3.48
CA VAL A 116 10.06 7.10 -3.57
C VAL A 116 11.55 7.31 -3.34
N ALA A 117 12.21 6.35 -2.68
CA ALA A 117 13.65 6.42 -2.46
C ALA A 117 14.40 6.16 -3.76
N ILE A 118 15.44 6.95 -4.04
CA ILE A 118 16.30 6.70 -5.21
C ILE A 118 17.09 5.40 -5.00
N PRO A 119 17.02 4.44 -5.93
CA PRO A 119 17.78 3.20 -5.86
C PRO A 119 19.27 3.45 -6.04
N ASP A 120 20.09 2.49 -5.64
CA ASP A 120 21.53 2.55 -5.87
C ASP A 120 21.85 2.33 -7.35
N VAL A 121 22.00 3.43 -8.08
CA VAL A 121 22.31 3.44 -9.53
C VAL A 121 23.56 4.23 -9.85
N VAL A 122 24.04 5.04 -8.91
CA VAL A 122 25.26 5.85 -9.07
C VAL A 122 26.45 4.94 -8.85
N ASP A 123 27.39 4.93 -9.79
CA ASP A 123 28.60 4.09 -9.77
C ASP A 123 28.35 2.58 -9.67
N ASN A 124 27.15 2.12 -10.02
CA ASN A 124 26.77 0.71 -9.90
C ASN A 124 25.84 0.23 -11.03
N SER A 125 25.54 1.07 -12.02
CA SER A 125 24.62 0.71 -13.10
C SER A 125 24.97 1.44 -14.39
N SER A 126 24.73 0.76 -15.51
CA SER A 126 24.74 1.40 -16.82
C SER A 126 23.55 2.35 -16.98
N TYR A 127 23.61 3.30 -17.90
CA TYR A 127 22.52 4.23 -18.20
C TYR A 127 21.20 3.50 -18.42
N ARG A 128 21.22 2.45 -19.25
CA ARG A 128 20.02 1.67 -19.60
C ARG A 128 19.41 0.96 -18.38
N GLU A 129 20.26 0.43 -17.51
CA GLU A 129 19.81 -0.25 -16.30
C GLU A 129 19.25 0.76 -15.28
N ALA A 130 19.93 1.88 -15.07
CA ALA A 130 19.48 2.94 -14.20
C ALA A 130 18.14 3.54 -14.67
N GLU A 131 18.01 3.80 -15.97
CA GLU A 131 16.78 4.27 -16.61
C GLU A 131 15.63 3.29 -16.37
N ALA A 132 15.85 1.99 -16.65
CA ALA A 132 14.83 0.97 -16.43
C ALA A 132 14.41 0.86 -14.95
N LYS A 133 15.36 0.87 -14.02
CA LYS A 133 15.09 0.87 -12.57
C LYS A 133 14.25 2.08 -12.16
N LEU A 134 14.64 3.29 -12.58
CA LEU A 134 13.92 4.52 -12.23
C LEU A 134 12.51 4.55 -12.83
N ILE A 135 12.35 4.13 -14.09
CA ILE A 135 11.03 4.05 -14.74
C ILE A 135 10.14 3.02 -14.04
N SER A 136 10.69 1.87 -13.64
CA SER A 136 9.93 0.83 -12.92
C SER A 136 9.41 1.32 -11.56
N LEU A 137 10.12 2.26 -10.93
CA LEU A 137 9.73 2.91 -9.67
C LEU A 137 8.72 4.06 -9.89
N GLY A 138 8.37 4.36 -11.15
CA GLY A 138 7.41 5.39 -11.52
C GLY A 138 8.00 6.79 -11.71
N PHE A 139 9.33 6.92 -11.69
CA PHE A 139 9.98 8.20 -11.98
C PHE A 139 9.94 8.52 -13.48
N LYS A 140 9.90 9.81 -13.79
CA LYS A 140 10.09 10.33 -15.14
C LYS A 140 11.56 10.66 -15.35
N VAL A 141 12.20 10.01 -16.32
CA VAL A 141 13.60 10.24 -16.66
C VAL A 141 13.67 11.16 -17.89
N LEU A 142 14.45 12.24 -17.78
CA LEU A 142 14.80 13.15 -18.87
C LEU A 142 16.01 12.62 -19.65
N PRO A 143 16.27 13.16 -20.86
CA PRO A 143 17.50 12.84 -21.60
C PRO A 143 18.75 12.99 -20.72
N PRO A 144 19.73 12.07 -20.84
CA PRO A 144 20.92 12.09 -20.01
C PRO A 144 21.76 13.32 -20.29
N GLN A 145 22.41 13.82 -19.24
CA GLN A 145 23.45 14.82 -19.35
C GLN A 145 24.79 14.11 -19.39
N TYR A 146 25.54 14.31 -20.47
CA TYR A 146 26.83 13.66 -20.64
C TYR A 146 27.94 14.39 -19.90
N VAL A 147 28.80 13.63 -19.24
CA VAL A 147 30.02 14.10 -18.55
C VAL A 147 31.24 13.35 -19.10
N THR A 148 32.43 13.88 -18.86
CA THR A 148 33.70 13.18 -19.17
C THR A 148 33.78 11.91 -18.31
N GLY A 149 34.14 10.77 -18.90
CA GLY A 149 34.19 9.49 -18.21
C GLY A 149 33.80 8.28 -19.06
N GLU A 150 33.74 7.12 -18.42
CA GLU A 150 33.47 5.81 -19.04
C GLU A 150 32.11 5.80 -19.74
N LYS A 151 32.05 5.18 -20.92
CA LYS A 151 30.85 5.23 -21.75
C LYS A 151 29.69 4.52 -21.06
N ASP A 152 28.51 5.15 -21.10
CA ASP A 152 27.26 4.61 -20.55
C ASP A 152 27.28 4.36 -19.03
N TRP A 153 28.30 4.83 -18.32
CA TRP A 153 28.40 4.74 -16.86
C TRP A 153 27.66 5.88 -16.16
N VAL A 154 26.92 5.58 -15.09
CA VAL A 154 26.14 6.58 -14.36
C VAL A 154 26.94 7.16 -13.18
N TYR A 155 27.32 8.43 -13.30
CA TYR A 155 28.06 9.18 -12.27
C TYR A 155 27.17 9.90 -11.26
N GLY A 156 25.86 9.97 -11.53
CA GLY A 156 24.95 10.65 -10.63
C GLY A 156 23.53 10.77 -11.16
N VAL A 157 22.64 11.10 -10.24
CA VAL A 157 21.25 11.48 -10.54
C VAL A 157 21.05 12.92 -10.10
N SER A 158 20.41 13.72 -10.95
CA SER A 158 20.05 15.11 -10.67
C SER A 158 18.55 15.28 -10.78
N CYS A 159 17.95 16.04 -9.86
CA CYS A 159 16.54 16.38 -9.85
C CYS A 159 16.43 17.92 -9.86
N ASN A 160 15.82 18.49 -10.90
CA ASN A 160 15.74 19.95 -11.10
C ASN A 160 17.11 20.67 -10.96
N GLY A 161 18.19 20.05 -11.43
CA GLY A 161 19.54 20.60 -11.35
C GLY A 161 20.27 20.39 -10.01
N ARG A 162 19.61 19.79 -9.01
CA ARG A 162 20.25 19.41 -7.73
C ARG A 162 20.65 17.94 -7.76
N LYS A 163 21.93 17.63 -7.48
CA LYS A 163 22.38 16.25 -7.32
C LYS A 163 21.65 15.58 -6.15
N VAL A 164 21.15 14.38 -6.38
CA VAL A 164 20.40 13.58 -5.41
C VAL A 164 21.22 12.35 -5.05
N SER A 165 21.17 11.94 -3.79
CA SER A 165 21.92 10.79 -3.30
C SER A 165 21.08 9.51 -3.27
N THR A 166 21.73 8.34 -3.32
CA THR A 166 21.07 7.05 -3.09
C THR A 166 20.31 7.06 -1.75
N GLY A 167 19.09 6.51 -1.75
CA GLY A 167 18.21 6.45 -0.57
C GLY A 167 17.44 7.74 -0.27
N GLU A 168 17.79 8.86 -0.90
CA GLU A 168 17.03 10.11 -0.76
C GLU A 168 15.64 9.95 -1.37
N ARG A 169 14.61 10.47 -0.68
CA ARG A 169 13.22 10.36 -1.14
C ARG A 169 12.87 11.54 -2.05
N VAL A 170 12.53 11.24 -3.29
CA VAL A 170 12.14 12.23 -4.30
C VAL A 170 10.72 11.94 -4.77
N SER A 171 9.97 13.00 -5.07
CA SER A 171 8.62 12.83 -5.64
C SER A 171 8.71 12.24 -7.05
N ILE A 172 7.86 11.26 -7.33
CA ILE A 172 7.78 10.62 -8.67
C ILE A 172 7.36 11.60 -9.78
N GLU A 173 6.77 12.74 -9.42
CA GLU A 173 6.40 13.76 -10.40
C GLU A 173 7.57 14.61 -10.86
N GLN A 174 8.63 14.69 -10.05
CA GLN A 174 9.81 15.46 -10.39
C GLN A 174 10.66 14.69 -11.39
N PRO A 175 10.98 15.29 -12.56
CA PRO A 175 11.81 14.63 -13.54
C PRO A 175 13.25 14.48 -13.05
N LEU A 176 13.83 13.31 -13.29
CA LEU A 176 15.23 12.99 -12.98
C LEU A 176 16.08 13.05 -14.25
N THR A 177 17.30 13.57 -14.13
CA THR A 177 18.33 13.57 -15.17
C THR A 177 19.49 12.72 -14.71
N LEU A 178 19.90 11.76 -15.55
CA LEU A 178 21.08 10.93 -15.30
C LEU A 178 22.34 11.62 -15.83
N LEU A 179 23.40 11.65 -15.02
CA LEU A 179 24.74 12.07 -15.43
C LEU A 179 25.47 10.83 -15.95
N VAL A 180 25.74 10.79 -17.25
CA VAL A 180 26.27 9.60 -17.94
C VAL A 180 27.62 9.92 -18.56
N GLY A 181 28.59 9.01 -18.47
CA GLY A 181 29.88 9.20 -19.13
C GLY A 181 29.77 9.12 -20.66
N SER A 182 30.44 10.06 -21.32
CA SER A 182 30.45 10.22 -22.78
C SER A 182 31.39 9.25 -23.50
N GLY A 183 32.21 8.49 -22.78
CA GLY A 183 33.29 7.67 -23.35
C GLY A 183 34.49 8.49 -23.81
N GLN A 184 34.52 9.79 -23.50
CA GLN A 184 35.67 10.65 -23.74
C GLN A 184 36.49 10.73 -22.46
N TYR A 185 37.76 10.35 -22.57
CA TYR A 185 38.77 10.55 -21.55
C TYR A 185 39.59 11.79 -21.91
N SER A 186 39.90 12.61 -20.92
CA SER A 186 40.84 13.73 -21.11
C SER A 186 42.21 13.14 -21.47
N ALA A 187 42.91 13.72 -22.44
CA ALA A 187 44.19 13.22 -22.96
C ALA A 187 45.33 13.22 -21.91
N ASP A 188 45.06 13.73 -20.72
CA ASP A 188 45.92 13.92 -19.57
C ASP A 188 45.86 12.75 -18.56
N GLU A 189 44.93 11.80 -18.72
CA GLU A 189 44.91 10.53 -17.98
C GLU A 189 45.53 9.41 -18.85
N GLU A 190 46.75 9.62 -19.35
CA GLU A 190 47.56 8.50 -19.83
C GLU A 190 47.82 7.54 -18.66
N LEU A 191 47.33 6.32 -18.79
CA LEU A 191 47.54 5.21 -17.88
C LEU A 191 49.02 5.14 -17.51
N ASN A 192 49.35 5.38 -16.23
CA ASN A 192 50.66 5.06 -15.69
C ASN A 192 50.75 3.53 -15.56
N VAL A 193 50.95 2.87 -16.70
CA VAL A 193 51.30 1.46 -16.76
C VAL A 193 52.69 1.37 -16.13
N VAL A 194 52.74 1.03 -14.85
CA VAL A 194 53.98 0.59 -14.20
C VAL A 194 54.33 -0.73 -14.89
N GLY A 195 55.15 -0.63 -15.94
CA GLY A 195 55.80 -1.79 -16.55
C GLY A 195 56.67 -2.43 -15.48
N ASP A 196 56.35 -3.67 -15.14
CA ASP A 196 57.16 -4.52 -14.28
C ASP A 196 58.37 -5.00 -15.09
N ASP A 197 59.28 -4.07 -15.42
CA ASP A 197 60.58 -4.35 -15.99
C ASP A 197 61.54 -4.65 -14.82
N ASP A 198 61.70 -5.91 -14.42
CA ASP A 198 62.99 -6.50 -14.02
C ASP A 198 62.84 -7.94 -13.49
N ALA A 199 63.12 -8.92 -14.35
CA ALA A 199 63.74 -10.18 -13.95
C ALA A 199 64.46 -10.83 -15.14
N MET A 200 65.71 -10.42 -15.37
CA MET A 200 66.68 -11.21 -16.11
C MET A 200 66.84 -12.59 -15.44
N MET A 201 66.42 -13.67 -16.10
CA MET A 201 66.94 -15.01 -15.79
C MET A 201 68.20 -15.26 -16.60
N GLN A 202 69.31 -15.36 -15.87
CA GLN A 202 70.61 -15.82 -16.35
C GLN A 202 70.54 -17.26 -16.88
N SER A 203 71.31 -17.47 -17.92
CA SER A 203 71.76 -18.74 -18.50
C SER A 203 72.20 -19.79 -17.46
N GLY A 204 71.77 -21.03 -17.65
CA GLY A 204 72.28 -22.22 -16.97
C GLY A 204 72.09 -23.47 -17.85
N ASP A 205 73.20 -24.12 -18.13
CA ASP A 205 73.44 -25.18 -19.11
C ASP A 205 72.61 -26.49 -18.98
N GLY A 206 72.27 -27.07 -20.13
CA GLY A 206 72.53 -28.48 -20.48
C GLY A 206 71.67 -29.61 -19.89
N GLU A 207 70.75 -30.16 -20.69
CA GLU A 207 70.73 -31.58 -21.06
C GLU A 207 69.66 -31.79 -22.16
N VAL A 208 70.10 -32.31 -23.32
CA VAL A 208 69.24 -32.74 -24.42
C VAL A 208 68.90 -34.21 -24.16
N ASP A 209 67.67 -34.48 -23.75
CA ASP A 209 67.15 -35.85 -23.65
C ASP A 209 66.54 -36.23 -25.02
N ASP A 210 67.21 -37.17 -25.67
CA ASP A 210 66.88 -37.72 -26.98
C ASP A 210 65.73 -38.73 -26.81
N PHE A 211 64.52 -38.38 -27.26
CA PHE A 211 63.37 -39.29 -27.22
C PHE A 211 63.19 -40.01 -28.56
N GLU A 212 63.47 -41.31 -28.55
CA GLU A 212 63.24 -42.25 -29.65
C GLU A 212 61.73 -42.47 -29.91
N GLU A 213 61.31 -42.31 -31.16
CA GLU A 213 59.92 -42.46 -31.61
C GLU A 213 59.58 -43.96 -31.80
N VAL A 214 58.75 -44.53 -30.91
CA VAL A 214 58.23 -45.90 -31.08
C VAL A 214 56.98 -45.86 -31.96
N LYS A 215 57.07 -46.39 -33.17
CA LYS A 215 55.93 -46.68 -34.06
C LYS A 215 55.45 -48.13 -33.85
N GLU A 216 54.14 -48.30 -33.68
CA GLU A 216 53.42 -49.52 -34.08
C GLU A 216 52.63 -49.27 -35.36
#